data_AF-A0A933E7Q0-F1
#
_entry.id   AF-A0A933E7Q0-F1
#
_cell.length_a   1.000
_cell.length_b   1.000
_cell.length_c   1.000
_cell.angle_alpha   90.00
_cell.angle_beta   90.00
_cell.angle_gamma   90.00
#
_symmetry.space_group_name_H-M   'P 1'
#
loop_
_entity.id
_entity.type
_entity.pdbx_description
1 polymer ?
#
loop_
_entity_poly.entity_id
_entity_poly.type
_entity_poly.pdbx_seq_one_letter_code
_entity_poly.pdbx_strand_id
1 'polypeptide(L)'
;MGDTQRAKSETEARFRRTLGRRLAGERRRRRLTQADIHRRTGLSIEYISRTENGRENPTILTLRDWVRSGLRERVATLLRGIA
;
A
#
# COMPACT_ATOMS: atom_id res chain seq x y z
N MET A 1 -29.11 0.33 9.82
CA MET A 1 -27.80 0.06 10.46
C MET A 1 -26.92 -0.92 9.65
N GLY A 2 -27.48 -1.94 8.99
CA GLY A 2 -26.70 -2.91 8.18
C GLY A 2 -26.09 -2.36 6.88
N ASP A 3 -26.83 -1.55 6.11
CA ASP A 3 -26.36 -1.04 4.81
C ASP A 3 -25.19 -0.06 4.94
N THR A 4 -25.20 0.76 5.99
CA THR A 4 -24.12 1.71 6.31
C THR A 4 -22.79 0.99 6.60
N GLN A 5 -22.83 -0.15 7.30
CA GLN A 5 -21.64 -0.94 7.62
C GLN A 5 -21.06 -1.65 6.39
N ARG A 6 -21.94 -2.12 5.49
CA ARG A 6 -21.53 -2.75 4.22
C ARG A 6 -20.87 -1.74 3.27
N ALA A 7 -21.49 -0.58 3.08
CA ALA A 7 -20.94 0.49 2.26
C ALA A 7 -19.58 0.99 2.79
N LYS A 8 -19.42 1.08 4.12
CA LYS A 8 -18.15 1.42 4.76
C LYS A 8 -17.07 0.36 4.48
N SER A 9 -17.39 -0.92 4.64
CA SER A 9 -16.46 -2.03 4.37
C SER A 9 -16.00 -2.05 2.91
N GLU A 10 -16.91 -1.82 1.96
CA GLU A 10 -16.60 -1.76 0.53
C GLU A 10 -15.70 -0.56 0.19
N THR A 11 -15.97 0.59 0.79
CA THR A 11 -15.15 1.80 0.65
C THR A 11 -13.73 1.56 1.17
N GLU A 12 -13.59 0.99 2.36
CA GLU A 12 -12.29 0.63 2.93
C GLU A 12 -11.56 -0.40 2.07
N ALA A 13 -12.26 -1.40 1.53
CA ALA A 13 -11.67 -2.39 0.65
C ALA A 13 -11.21 -1.77 -0.68
N ARG A 14 -12.00 -0.84 -1.25
CA ARG A 14 -11.62 -0.06 -2.44
C ARG A 14 -10.39 0.80 -2.16
N PHE A 15 -10.33 1.43 -0.99
CA PHE A 15 -9.19 2.22 -0.54
C PHE A 15 -7.92 1.36 -0.50
N ARG A 16 -7.95 0.22 0.21
CA ARG A 16 -6.81 -0.70 0.33
C ARG A 16 -6.32 -1.21 -1.04
N ARG A 17 -7.24 -1.62 -1.93
CA ARG A 17 -6.89 -2.06 -3.30
C ARG A 17 -6.25 -0.95 -4.12
N THR A 18 -6.68 0.30 -3.95
CA THR A 18 -6.14 1.43 -4.71
C THR A 18 -4.75 1.80 -4.21
N LEU A 19 -4.57 1.87 -2.89
CA LEU A 19 -3.28 2.08 -2.25
C LEU A 19 -2.26 1.00 -2.63
N GLY A 20 -2.65 -0.28 -2.50
CA GLY A 20 -1.79 -1.41 -2.85
C GLY A 20 -1.30 -1.39 -4.29
N ARG A 21 -2.20 -1.12 -5.25
CA ARG A 21 -1.86 -0.99 -6.67
C ARG A 21 -0.88 0.16 -6.93
N ARG A 22 -1.03 1.29 -6.23
CA ARG A 22 -0.11 2.44 -6.35
C ARG A 22 1.28 2.11 -5.82
N LEU A 23 1.37 1.48 -4.65
CA LEU A 23 2.64 1.00 -4.09
C LEU A 23 3.36 0.06 -5.06
N ALA A 24 2.64 -0.93 -5.59
CA ALA A 24 3.17 -1.87 -6.56
C ALA A 24 3.60 -1.18 -7.86
N GLY A 25 2.82 -0.21 -8.35
CA GLY A 25 3.14 0.58 -9.52
C GLY A 25 4.42 1.41 -9.35
N GLU A 26 4.55 2.11 -8.23
CA GLU A 26 5.77 2.87 -7.90
C GLU A 26 7.00 1.98 -7.80
N ARG A 27 6.87 0.84 -7.11
CA ARG A 27 7.95 -0.14 -6.99
C ARG A 27 8.42 -0.61 -8.37
N ARG A 28 7.49 -0.98 -9.26
CA ARG A 28 7.80 -1.42 -10.63
C ARG A 28 8.39 -0.31 -11.49
N ARG A 29 7.87 0.93 -11.42
CA ARG A 29 8.44 2.09 -12.13
C ARG A 29 9.92 2.30 -11.80
N ARG A 30 10.33 1.94 -10.59
CA ARG A 30 11.71 2.03 -10.09
C ARG A 30 12.52 0.75 -10.25
N ARG A 31 11.99 -0.24 -10.96
CA ARG A 31 12.61 -1.55 -11.20
C ARG A 31 12.99 -2.30 -9.93
N LEU A 32 12.23 -2.11 -8.85
CA LEU A 32 12.43 -2.79 -7.58
C LEU A 32 11.59 -4.07 -7.52
N THR A 33 12.15 -5.14 -6.99
CA THR A 33 11.42 -6.38 -6.65
C THR A 33 10.80 -6.26 -5.25
N GLN A 34 9.87 -7.15 -4.91
CA GLN A 34 9.37 -7.22 -3.52
C GLN A 34 10.49 -7.59 -2.54
N ALA A 35 11.47 -8.40 -2.99
CA ALA A 35 12.66 -8.72 -2.23
C ALA A 35 13.55 -7.48 -1.97
N ASP A 36 13.61 -6.52 -2.90
CA ASP A 36 14.30 -5.25 -2.67
C ASP A 36 13.64 -4.42 -1.57
N ILE A 37 12.30 -4.38 -1.54
CA ILE A 37 11.57 -3.70 -0.46
C ILE A 37 11.85 -4.40 0.86
N HIS A 38 11.74 -5.72 0.91
CA HIS A 38 12.07 -6.52 2.09
C HIS A 38 13.47 -6.20 2.63
N ARG A 39 14.51 -6.24 1.77
CA ARG A 39 15.89 -5.94 2.16
C ARG A 39 16.06 -4.52 2.73
N ARG A 40 15.26 -3.56 2.28
CA ARG A 40 15.38 -2.15 2.67
C ARG A 40 14.54 -1.78 3.89
N THR A 41 13.49 -2.53 4.19
CA THR A 41 12.52 -2.18 5.25
C THR A 41 12.38 -3.24 6.34
N GLY A 42 12.87 -4.46 6.12
CA GLY A 42 12.66 -5.61 7.02
C GLY A 42 11.25 -6.21 6.96
N LEU A 43 10.33 -5.63 6.18
CA LEU A 43 8.97 -6.17 5.99
C LEU A 43 9.03 -7.54 5.29
N SER A 44 8.20 -8.50 5.70
CA SER A 44 8.15 -9.79 5.01
C SER A 44 7.65 -9.65 3.56
N ILE A 45 8.18 -10.47 2.65
CA ILE A 45 7.76 -10.49 1.25
C ILE A 45 6.26 -10.81 1.15
N GLU A 46 5.74 -11.69 2.01
CA GLU A 46 4.31 -12.00 2.08
C GLU A 46 3.49 -10.75 2.44
N TYR A 47 3.89 -10.02 3.48
CA TYR A 47 3.19 -8.81 3.90
C TYR A 47 3.21 -7.74 2.81
N ILE A 48 4.35 -7.57 2.12
CA ILE A 48 4.48 -6.70 0.94
C ILE A 48 3.48 -7.13 -0.14
N SER A 49 3.45 -8.42 -0.49
CA SER A 49 2.53 -8.94 -1.51
C SER A 49 1.07 -8.74 -1.12
N ARG A 50 0.68 -9.08 0.11
CA ARG A 50 -0.70 -8.90 0.59
C ARG A 50 -1.10 -7.42 0.59
N THR A 51 -0.20 -6.52 1.00
CA THR A 51 -0.42 -5.07 0.94
C THR A 51 -0.60 -4.57 -0.50
N GLU A 52 0.26 -4.98 -1.42
CA GLU A 52 0.17 -4.60 -2.85
C GLU A 52 -1.13 -5.08 -3.50
N ASN A 53 -1.69 -6.18 -3.00
CA ASN A 53 -2.98 -6.73 -3.42
C ASN A 53 -4.19 -6.16 -2.64
N GLY A 54 -3.99 -5.20 -1.74
CA GLY A 54 -5.05 -4.59 -0.93
C GLY A 54 -5.66 -5.51 0.14
N ARG A 55 -4.95 -6.59 0.49
CA ARG A 55 -5.35 -7.56 1.52
C ARG A 55 -4.91 -7.15 2.93
N GLU A 56 -4.05 -6.15 3.05
CA GLU A 56 -3.60 -5.58 4.32
C GLU A 56 -4.00 -4.12 4.48
N ASN A 57 -4.14 -3.69 5.74
CA ASN A 57 -4.24 -2.29 6.12
C ASN A 57 -2.89 -1.82 6.69
N PRO A 58 -1.95 -1.34 5.85
CA PRO A 58 -0.64 -0.93 6.34
C PRO A 58 -0.75 0.29 7.26
N THR A 59 0.04 0.28 8.34
CA THR A 59 0.12 1.44 9.23
C THR A 59 0.79 2.62 8.52
N ILE A 60 0.62 3.83 9.06
CA ILE A 60 1.32 5.01 8.55
C ILE A 60 2.85 4.85 8.60
N LEU A 61 3.38 4.14 9.60
CA LEU A 61 4.82 3.86 9.74
C LEU A 61 5.28 2.91 8.63
N THR A 62 4.51 1.88 8.34
CA THR A 62 4.75 0.96 7.22
C THR A 62 4.79 1.70 5.89
N LEU A 63 3.84 2.62 5.64
CA LEU A 63 3.81 3.43 4.42
C LEU A 63 5.03 4.35 4.31
N ARG A 64 5.45 4.96 5.43
CA ARG A 64 6.67 5.77 5.49
C ARG A 64 7.91 4.95 5.16
N ASP A 65 8.04 3.74 5.71
CA ASP A 65 9.20 2.88 5.48
C ASP A 65 9.25 2.41 4.02
N TRP A 66 8.09 2.13 3.42
CA TRP A 66 7.98 1.83 1.99
C TRP A 66 8.42 3.01 1.11
N VAL A 67 8.01 4.23 1.45
CA VAL A 67 8.51 5.45 0.80
C VAL A 67 10.03 5.55 0.91
N ARG A 68 10.57 5.41 2.13
CA ARG A 68 12.01 5.50 2.39
C ARG A 68 12.83 4.39 1.72
N SER A 69 12.22 3.26 1.36
CA SER A 69 12.88 2.17 0.64
C SER A 69 13.34 2.54 -0.79
N GLY A 70 13.21 3.80 -1.21
CA GLY A 70 13.61 4.27 -2.54
C GLY A 70 12.44 4.55 -3.45
N LEU A 71 11.19 4.41 -2.96
CA LEU A 71 10.05 5.07 -3.57
C LEU A 71 10.14 6.56 -3.21
N ARG A 72 10.88 7.37 -3.98
CA ARG A 72 10.90 8.85 -3.95
C ARG A 72 9.50 9.44 -4.24
N GLU A 73 8.50 9.05 -3.48
CA GLU A 73 7.13 9.51 -3.52
C GLU A 73 6.75 9.95 -2.12
N ARG A 74 5.95 11.01 -2.01
CA ARG A 74 5.45 11.43 -0.70
C ARG A 74 4.30 10.52 -0.31
N VAL A 75 4.14 10.21 0.98
CA VAL A 75 2.97 9.46 1.48
C VAL A 75 1.66 10.11 1.02
N ALA A 76 1.59 11.45 1.01
CA ALA A 76 0.45 12.19 0.48
C ALA A 76 0.14 11.86 -1.00
N THR A 77 1.15 11.64 -1.85
CA THR A 77 0.94 11.25 -3.26
C THR A 77 0.19 9.93 -3.37
N LEU A 78 0.54 8.96 -2.52
CA LEU A 78 -0.10 7.64 -2.52
C LEU A 78 -1.58 7.71 -2.17
N LEU A 79 -1.99 8.71 -1.37
CA LEU A 79 -3.35 8.87 -0.87
C LEU A 79 -4.22 9.82 -1.70
N ARG A 80 -3.64 10.62 -2.61
CA ARG A 80 -4.39 11.62 -3.40
C ARG A 80 -5.53 11.00 -4.22
N GLY A 81 -6.73 11.59 -4.14
CA GLY A 81 -7.89 11.16 -4.94
C GLY A 81 -8.39 9.76 -4.61
N ILE A 82 -7.99 9.19 -3.46
CA ILE A 82 -8.66 8.01 -2.90
C ILE A 82 -9.76 8.54 -1.98
N ALA A 83 -10.86 8.95 -2.61
CA ALA A 83 -12.17 9.14 -1.99
C ALA A 83 -13.14 8.18 -2.70
#